data_AF-A0A401UQ86-F1
#
_entry.id   AF-A0A401UQ86-F1
#
_cell.length_a   1.000
_cell.length_b   1.000
_cell.length_c   1.000
_cell.angle_alpha   90.00
_cell.angle_beta   90.00
_cell.angle_gamma   90.00
#
_symmetry.space_group_name_H-M   'P 1'
#
loop_
_entity.id
_entity.type
_entity.pdbx_description
1 polymer ?
#
loop_
_entity_poly.entity_id
_entity_poly.type
_entity_poly.pdbx_seq_one_letter_code
_entity_poly.pdbx_strand_id
1 'polypeptide(L)'
;MFKKKKIKLSFNTVSAIMGSLLIVGGILLGIYVGVVVMFIGGIVQIIDAVKATPMIPMDIAIGIAKIVLCELGAIIAGVFILMGGIFLAS
;
A
#
# COMPACT_ATOMS: atom_id res chain seq x y z
N MET A 1 24.87 -36.84 9.86
CA MET A 1 23.65 -36.18 10.39
C MET A 1 23.75 -34.63 10.49
N PHE A 2 24.94 -34.03 10.62
CA PHE A 2 25.11 -32.57 10.83
C PHE A 2 24.84 -31.64 9.63
N LYS A 3 24.95 -32.12 8.39
CA LYS A 3 24.77 -31.27 7.18
C LYS A 3 23.35 -30.73 7.00
N LYS A 4 22.32 -31.49 7.39
CA LYS A 4 20.91 -31.10 7.22
C LYS A 4 20.51 -29.89 8.08
N LYS A 5 21.18 -29.67 9.22
CA LYS A 5 20.84 -28.59 10.17
C LYS A 5 21.30 -27.20 9.66
N LYS A 6 22.43 -27.11 8.95
CA LYS A 6 22.93 -25.84 8.37
C LYS A 6 22.06 -25.33 7.21
N ILE A 7 21.55 -26.23 6.37
CA ILE A 7 20.74 -25.86 5.20
C ILE A 7 19.38 -25.30 5.64
N LYS A 8 18.77 -25.89 6.67
CA LYS A 8 17.53 -25.39 7.28
C LYS A 8 17.72 -24.00 7.92
N LEU A 9 18.89 -23.75 8.52
CA LEU A 9 19.20 -22.47 9.17
C LEU A 9 19.37 -21.30 8.17
N SER A 10 19.92 -21.58 6.99
CA SER A 10 20.08 -20.58 5.92
C SER A 10 18.75 -20.18 5.27
N PHE A 11 17.79 -21.10 5.15
CA PHE A 11 16.50 -20.84 4.54
C PHE A 11 15.61 -19.93 5.42
N ASN A 12 15.63 -20.12 6.74
CA ASN A 12 14.91 -19.27 7.70
C ASN A 12 15.34 -17.79 7.66
N THR A 13 16.62 -17.51 7.39
CA THR A 13 17.12 -16.13 7.32
C THR A 13 16.67 -15.45 6.03
N VAL A 14 16.61 -16.17 4.91
CA VAL A 14 16.18 -15.62 3.61
C VAL A 14 14.66 -15.36 3.61
N SER A 15 13.85 -16.27 4.15
CA SER A 15 12.41 -16.06 4.31
C SER A 15 12.11 -14.90 5.25
N ALA A 16 12.88 -14.74 6.34
CA ALA A 16 12.73 -13.62 7.26
C ALA A 16 13.09 -12.26 6.64
N ILE A 17 14.15 -12.21 5.82
CA ILE A 17 14.54 -10.97 5.11
C ILE A 17 13.47 -10.60 4.07
N MET A 18 12.95 -11.56 3.31
CA MET A 18 11.90 -11.29 2.30
C MET A 18 10.59 -10.84 2.94
N GLY A 19 10.16 -11.49 4.03
CA GLY A 19 8.93 -11.10 4.73
C GLY A 19 9.02 -9.70 5.37
N SER A 20 10.16 -9.36 5.98
CA SER A 20 10.36 -8.01 6.53
C SER A 20 10.40 -6.93 5.45
N LEU A 21 11.01 -7.20 4.28
CA LEU A 21 11.00 -6.30 3.14
C LEU A 21 9.58 -6.04 2.61
N LEU A 22 8.75 -7.09 2.53
CA LEU A 22 7.36 -6.99 2.10
C LEU A 22 6.50 -6.18 3.07
N ILE A 23 6.71 -6.32 4.38
CA ILE A 23 5.99 -5.54 5.40
C ILE A 23 6.33 -4.05 5.28
N VAL A 24 7.63 -3.72 5.24
CA VAL A 24 8.08 -2.33 5.12
C VAL A 24 7.63 -1.71 3.80
N GLY A 25 7.76 -2.46 2.69
CA GLY A 25 7.28 -2.04 1.38
C GLY A 25 5.78 -1.83 1.34
N GLY A 26 4.99 -2.71 1.97
CA GLY A 26 3.54 -2.62 2.07
C GLY A 26 3.06 -1.40 2.86
N ILE A 27 3.73 -1.07 3.96
CA ILE A 27 3.43 0.13 4.76
C ILE A 27 3.71 1.40 3.96
N LEU A 28 4.89 1.47 3.31
CA LEU A 28 5.26 2.61 2.46
C LEU A 28 4.29 2.80 1.29
N LEU A 29 3.94 1.71 0.59
CA LEU A 29 2.97 1.72 -0.51
C LEU A 29 1.58 2.12 -0.04
N GLY A 30 1.13 1.58 1.10
CA GLY A 30 -0.16 1.90 1.70
C GLY A 30 -0.30 3.37 2.05
N ILE A 31 0.71 3.94 2.71
CA ILE A 31 0.74 5.37 3.06
C ILE A 31 0.78 6.23 1.79
N TYR A 32 1.59 5.86 0.80
CA TYR A 32 1.68 6.62 -0.45
C TYR A 32 0.36 6.61 -1.23
N VAL A 33 -0.26 5.44 -1.42
CA VAL A 33 -1.52 5.32 -2.17
C VAL A 33 -2.69 5.95 -1.41
N GLY A 34 -2.79 5.72 -0.09
CA GLY A 34 -3.85 6.31 0.74
C GLY A 34 -3.71 7.83 0.84
N VAL A 35 -2.62 8.31 1.43
CA VAL A 35 -2.49 9.73 1.77
C VAL A 35 -2.18 10.59 0.54
N VAL A 36 -1.24 10.16 -0.31
CA VAL A 36 -0.75 11.02 -1.40
C VAL A 36 -1.63 10.89 -2.65
N VAL A 37 -1.93 9.68 -3.10
CA VAL A 37 -2.66 9.47 -4.36
C VAL A 37 -4.17 9.69 -4.20
N MET A 38 -4.78 9.10 -3.16
CA MET A 38 -6.22 9.17 -2.95
C MET A 38 -6.64 10.48 -2.26
N PHE A 39 -5.98 10.84 -1.15
CA PHE A 39 -6.36 12.03 -0.38
C PHE A 39 -5.89 13.33 -1.05
N ILE A 40 -4.59 13.53 -1.19
CA ILE A 40 -4.05 14.77 -1.79
C ILE A 40 -4.43 14.85 -3.28
N GLY A 41 -4.29 13.76 -4.03
CA GLY A 41 -4.69 13.71 -5.44
C GLY A 41 -6.18 13.97 -5.67
N GLY A 42 -7.07 13.50 -4.78
CA GLY A 42 -8.50 13.80 -4.84
C GLY A 42 -8.79 15.28 -4.58
N ILE A 43 -8.14 15.89 -3.58
CA ILE A 43 -8.31 17.31 -3.24
C ILE A 43 -7.81 18.20 -4.38
N VAL A 44 -6.62 17.92 -4.93
CA VAL A 44 -6.07 18.68 -6.06
C VAL A 44 -6.99 18.61 -7.26
N GLN A 45 -7.54 17.42 -7.56
CA GLN A 45 -8.50 17.24 -8.65
C GLN A 45 -9.78 18.08 -8.46
N ILE A 46 -10.29 18.19 -7.22
CA ILE A 46 -11.44 19.06 -6.92
C ILE A 46 -11.06 20.54 -7.14
N ILE A 47 -9.91 20.97 -6.65
CA ILE A 47 -9.44 22.37 -6.79
C ILE A 47 -9.30 22.74 -8.27
N ASP A 48 -8.69 21.88 -9.08
CA ASP A 48 -8.51 22.12 -10.51
C ASP A 48 -9.85 22.10 -11.25
N ALA A 49 -10.77 21.20 -10.89
CA ALA A 49 -12.11 21.16 -11.48
C ALA A 49 -12.97 22.40 -11.15
N VAL A 50 -12.78 22.99 -9.96
CA VAL A 50 -13.43 24.26 -9.56
C VAL A 50 -12.80 25.46 -10.28
N LYS A 51 -11.50 25.41 -10.55
CA LYS A 51 -10.78 26.46 -11.29
C LYS A 51 -11.01 26.39 -12.80
N ALA A 52 -11.39 25.24 -13.34
CA ALA A 52 -11.67 25.06 -14.75
C ALA A 52 -12.94 25.82 -15.16
N THR A 53 -12.83 26.64 -16.22
CA THR A 53 -13.97 27.22 -16.94
C THR A 53 -14.00 26.63 -18.35
N PRO A 54 -14.99 25.78 -18.69
CA PRO A 54 -16.19 25.43 -17.93
C PRO A 54 -15.93 24.44 -16.78
N MET A 55 -16.71 24.58 -15.71
CA MET A 55 -16.65 23.68 -14.56
C MET A 55 -17.20 22.31 -14.94
N ILE A 56 -16.41 21.26 -14.73
CA ILE A 56 -16.80 19.87 -15.02
C ILE A 56 -17.19 19.20 -13.70
N PRO A 57 -18.49 19.07 -13.37
CA PRO A 57 -18.94 18.53 -12.09
C PRO A 57 -18.57 17.05 -11.88
N MET A 58 -18.30 16.31 -12.96
CA MET A 58 -17.87 14.92 -12.89
C MET A 58 -16.48 14.76 -12.26
N ASP A 59 -15.56 15.68 -12.51
CA ASP A 59 -14.20 15.63 -11.94
C ASP A 59 -14.21 15.87 -10.42
N ILE A 60 -15.16 16.69 -9.96
CA ILE A 60 -15.38 16.93 -8.53
C ILE A 60 -15.95 15.67 -7.86
N ALA A 61 -16.92 15.01 -8.49
CA ALA A 61 -17.49 13.77 -7.96
C ALA A 61 -16.42 12.66 -7.85
N ILE A 62 -15.55 12.54 -8.86
CA ILE A 62 -14.43 11.58 -8.84
C ILE A 62 -13.42 11.93 -7.74
N GLY A 63 -13.08 13.22 -7.58
CA GLY A 63 -12.20 13.68 -6.52
C GLY A 63 -12.73 13.37 -5.12
N ILE A 64 -14.02 13.60 -4.87
CA ILE A 64 -14.68 13.27 -3.60
C ILE A 64 -14.70 11.75 -3.39
N ALA A 65 -15.02 10.97 -4.43
CA ALA A 65 -14.99 9.51 -4.35
C ALA A 65 -13.61 8.97 -3.97
N LYS A 66 -12.52 9.54 -4.51
CA LYS A 66 -11.15 9.18 -4.13
C LYS A 66 -10.84 9.48 -2.67
N ILE A 67 -11.31 10.60 -2.14
CA ILE A 67 -11.11 10.97 -0.73
C ILE A 67 -11.87 10.01 0.20
N VAL A 68 -13.12 9.67 -0.12
CA VAL A 68 -13.93 8.72 0.66
C VAL A 68 -13.35 7.31 0.60
N LEU A 69 -12.81 6.90 -0.55
CA LEU A 69 -12.17 5.60 -0.74
C LEU A 69 -10.72 5.55 -0.27
N CYS A 70 -10.21 6.57 0.42
CA CYS A 70 -8.84 6.61 0.95
C CYS A 70 -8.54 5.44 1.91
N GLU A 71 -9.55 4.91 2.60
CA GLU A 71 -9.45 3.70 3.42
C GLU A 71 -9.04 2.44 2.62
N LEU A 72 -9.26 2.42 1.30
CA LEU A 72 -8.74 1.35 0.43
C LEU A 72 -7.21 1.29 0.45
N GLY A 73 -6.52 2.43 0.65
CA GLY A 73 -5.07 2.47 0.82
C GLY A 73 -4.60 1.70 2.06
N ALA A 74 -5.38 1.76 3.15
CA ALA A 74 -5.12 0.99 4.36
C ALA A 74 -5.40 -0.51 4.16
N ILE A 75 -6.41 -0.86 3.36
CA ILE A 75 -6.70 -2.26 3.00
C ILE A 75 -5.55 -2.85 2.18
N ILE A 76 -5.02 -2.12 1.20
CA ILE A 76 -3.85 -2.55 0.41
C ILE A 76 -2.64 -2.77 1.32
N ALA A 77 -2.38 -1.84 2.25
CA ALA A 77 -1.31 -1.99 3.23
C ALA A 77 -1.49 -3.25 4.08
N GLY A 78 -2.72 -3.50 4.55
CA GLY A 78 -3.08 -4.66 5.36
C GLY A 78 -2.86 -6.00 4.65
N VAL A 79 -3.19 -6.08 3.36
CA VAL A 79 -2.96 -7.29 2.54
C VAL A 79 -1.47 -7.60 2.43
N PHE A 80 -0.62 -6.59 2.22
CA PHE A 80 0.83 -6.77 2.16
C PHE A 80 1.42 -7.21 3.50
N ILE A 81 0.94 -6.65 4.61
CA ILE A 81 1.38 -7.03 5.95
C ILE A 81 1.01 -8.49 6.26
N LEU A 82 -0.22 -8.91 5.93
CA LEU A 82 -0.67 -10.29 6.11
C LEU A 82 0.17 -11.28 5.29
N MET A 83 0.43 -10.97 4.01
CA MET A 83 1.29 -11.81 3.17
C MET A 83 2.73 -11.89 3.68
N GLY A 84 3.31 -10.77 4.11
CA GLY A 84 4.64 -10.75 4.72
C GLY A 84 4.72 -11.55 6.03
N GLY A 85 3.66 -11.49 6.85
CA GLY A 85 3.54 -12.27 8.09
C GLY A 85 3.47 -13.78 7.86
N ILE A 86 2.71 -14.23 6.85
CA ILE A 86 2.63 -15.65 6.47
C ILE A 86 4.00 -16.16 6.00
N PHE A 87 4.74 -15.34 5.25
CA PHE A 87 6.07 -15.69 4.75
C PHE A 87 7.15 -15.77 5.85
N LEU A 88 6.98 -14.99 6.94
CA LEU A 88 7.83 -15.06 8.13
C LEU A 88 7.52 -16.27 9.01
N ALA A 89 6.28 -16.77 8.99
CA ALA A 89 5.83 -17.92 9.78
C ALA A 89 6.11 -19.27 9.11
N SER A 90 6.48 -19.28 7.82
CA SER A 90 6.74 -20.47 6.98
C SER A 90 8.23 -20.85 6.95
#